data_AF-A0A7C4HKW7-F1
#
_entry.id   AF-A0A7C4HKW7-F1
#
_cell.length_a   1.000
_cell.length_b   1.000
_cell.length_c   1.000
_cell.angle_alpha   90.00
_cell.angle_beta   90.00
_cell.angle_gamma   90.00
#
_symmetry.space_group_name_H-M   'P 1'
#
loop_
_entity.id
_entity.type
_entity.pdbx_description
1 polymer ?
#
loop_
_entity_poly.entity_id
_entity_poly.type
_entity_poly.pdbx_seq_one_letter_code
_entity_poly.pdbx_strand_id
1 'polypeptide(L)'
;MDYAREGTITEEMKAAAVAEKVAPEVIARGLADGTVVVTKNRRRRRVRPLAIGAGLRTKVNANIGTSRDHHDLDEELWKLKVCEGAGADTIMDLSTGGPLRELRKAMLEATDLPIGTVPVYQAVVDVVDEGRPVVEMRAEELFRAVEDQAREGVDFVTVHCGITMSALDRIDREGRVLGVVSRGGALLSGWIRHNEEENPLYAQYDRLLEIAREHEVVLSLGDGLRPGCGADATDRGQLSELVTLGELAARAREAGVQVMIEGPGHVPLNQVVANIQLQKRLCNNAPFYVLGPLVTDVAPGYDHITSAIGGAVAAAAGADFLCYVTPAEHLRLPSAADVREGIIAARIAAHAADIAKGLPGAA
;
A
#
# COMPACT_ATOMS: atom_id res chain seq x y z
N MET A 1 -9.58 -9.42 -13.30
CA MET A 1 -10.85 -9.52 -12.54
C MET A 1 -11.99 -10.00 -13.43
N ASP A 2 -12.20 -9.37 -14.59
CA ASP A 2 -13.29 -9.73 -15.52
C ASP A 2 -13.28 -11.22 -15.93
N TYR A 3 -12.10 -11.76 -16.28
CA TYR A 3 -11.96 -13.19 -16.57
C TYR A 3 -12.51 -14.09 -15.46
N ALA A 4 -12.26 -13.75 -14.18
CA ALA A 4 -12.75 -14.54 -13.06
C ALA A 4 -14.28 -14.47 -12.92
N ARG A 5 -14.89 -13.31 -13.20
CA ARG A 5 -16.35 -13.12 -13.20
C ARG A 5 -17.03 -13.89 -14.31
N GLU A 6 -16.34 -14.04 -15.43
CA GLU A 6 -16.77 -14.84 -16.58
C GLU A 6 -16.53 -16.35 -16.37
N GLY A 7 -15.92 -16.74 -15.24
CA GLY A 7 -15.59 -18.14 -14.94
C GLY A 7 -14.33 -18.66 -15.65
N THR A 8 -13.51 -17.77 -16.23
CA THR A 8 -12.25 -18.10 -16.89
C THR A 8 -11.08 -18.07 -15.90
N ILE A 9 -10.36 -19.18 -15.80
CA ILE A 9 -9.14 -19.30 -14.97
C ILE A 9 -7.91 -19.02 -15.85
N THR A 10 -7.23 -17.90 -15.60
CA THR A 10 -6.03 -17.51 -16.36
C THR A 10 -4.76 -18.20 -15.85
N GLU A 11 -3.66 -18.12 -16.61
CA GLU A 11 -2.37 -18.67 -16.19
C GLU A 11 -1.81 -17.96 -14.95
N GLU A 12 -2.06 -16.65 -14.80
CA GLU A 12 -1.70 -15.88 -13.62
C GLU A 12 -2.41 -16.40 -12.37
N MET A 13 -3.71 -16.75 -12.48
CA MET A 13 -4.47 -17.34 -11.39
C MET A 13 -3.92 -18.71 -11.00
N LYS A 14 -3.57 -19.55 -11.98
CA LYS A 14 -2.95 -20.86 -11.74
C LYS A 14 -1.58 -20.71 -11.07
N ALA A 15 -0.74 -19.80 -11.56
CA ALA A 15 0.58 -19.55 -11.01
C ALA A 15 0.49 -19.08 -9.56
N ALA A 16 -0.42 -18.14 -9.26
CA ALA A 16 -0.65 -17.67 -7.90
C ALA A 16 -1.21 -18.78 -6.99
N ALA A 17 -2.13 -19.62 -7.50
CA ALA A 17 -2.68 -20.74 -6.76
C ALA A 17 -1.62 -21.80 -6.39
N VAL A 18 -0.69 -22.08 -7.31
CA VAL A 18 0.46 -22.97 -7.04
C VAL A 18 1.34 -22.40 -5.93
N ALA A 19 1.65 -21.10 -5.98
CA ALA A 19 2.46 -20.44 -4.94
C ALA A 19 1.78 -20.48 -3.56
N GLU A 20 0.45 -20.38 -3.53
CA GLU A 20 -0.37 -20.42 -2.31
C GLU A 20 -0.78 -21.84 -1.89
N LYS A 21 -0.46 -22.86 -2.70
CA LYS A 21 -0.87 -24.27 -2.49
C LYS A 21 -2.39 -24.44 -2.35
N VAL A 22 -3.16 -23.68 -3.13
CA VAL A 22 -4.63 -23.77 -3.19
C VAL A 22 -5.09 -24.15 -4.59
N ALA A 23 -6.37 -24.49 -4.73
CA ALA A 23 -6.96 -24.72 -6.04
C ALA A 23 -7.11 -23.38 -6.82
N PRO A 24 -6.90 -23.33 -8.14
CA PRO A 24 -7.07 -22.11 -8.93
C PRO A 24 -8.46 -21.45 -8.80
N GLU A 25 -9.48 -22.25 -8.53
CA GLU A 25 -10.86 -21.80 -8.29
C GLU A 25 -10.98 -20.92 -7.04
N VAL A 26 -10.10 -21.11 -6.04
CA VAL A 26 -10.05 -20.26 -4.84
C VAL A 26 -9.61 -18.85 -5.22
N ILE A 27 -8.56 -18.74 -6.06
CA ILE A 27 -8.05 -17.45 -6.55
C ILE A 27 -9.08 -16.78 -7.45
N ALA A 28 -9.66 -17.51 -8.40
CA ALA A 28 -10.69 -16.98 -9.30
C ALA A 28 -11.91 -16.47 -8.51
N ARG A 29 -12.42 -17.25 -7.55
CA ARG A 29 -13.55 -16.81 -6.71
C ARG A 29 -13.21 -15.55 -5.91
N GLY A 30 -12.05 -15.54 -5.25
CA GLY A 30 -11.60 -14.36 -4.50
C GLY A 30 -11.46 -13.11 -5.36
N LEU A 31 -10.99 -13.24 -6.61
CA LEU A 31 -10.94 -12.14 -7.58
C LEU A 31 -12.33 -11.67 -8.00
N ALA A 32 -13.26 -12.59 -8.27
CA ALA A 32 -14.63 -12.24 -8.66
C ALA A 32 -15.37 -11.52 -7.52
N ASP A 33 -15.20 -12.01 -6.29
CA ASP A 33 -15.79 -11.47 -5.06
C ASP A 33 -15.06 -10.20 -4.57
N GLY A 34 -13.89 -9.89 -5.12
CA GLY A 34 -13.04 -8.77 -4.72
C GLY A 34 -12.44 -8.90 -3.32
N THR A 35 -12.26 -10.13 -2.83
CA THR A 35 -11.62 -10.46 -1.54
C THR A 35 -10.16 -10.92 -1.71
N VAL A 36 -9.71 -11.08 -2.95
CA VAL A 36 -8.32 -11.35 -3.36
C VAL A 36 -7.98 -10.44 -4.53
N VAL A 37 -6.74 -9.95 -4.56
CA VAL A 37 -6.12 -9.32 -5.74
C VAL A 37 -4.96 -10.17 -6.22
N VAL A 38 -4.66 -10.11 -7.52
CA VAL A 38 -3.46 -10.70 -8.13
C VAL A 38 -2.66 -9.59 -8.80
N THR A 39 -1.46 -9.33 -8.28
CA THR A 39 -0.58 -8.28 -8.79
C THR A 39 0.09 -8.75 -10.09
N LYS A 40 -0.28 -8.13 -11.21
CA LYS A 40 0.34 -8.37 -12.51
C LYS A 40 0.00 -7.23 -13.46
N ASN A 41 0.92 -6.29 -13.64
CA ASN A 41 0.76 -5.32 -14.70
C ASN A 41 0.88 -6.01 -16.08
N ARG A 42 -0.05 -5.71 -16.99
CA ARG A 42 -0.11 -6.29 -18.34
C ARG A 42 1.19 -6.12 -19.14
N ARG A 43 1.93 -5.04 -18.91
CA ARG A 43 3.19 -4.74 -19.59
C ARG A 43 4.39 -5.45 -18.97
N ARG A 44 4.32 -5.82 -17.69
CA ARG A 44 5.45 -6.43 -16.98
C ARG A 44 5.51 -7.91 -17.28
N ARG A 45 6.37 -8.32 -18.22
CA ARG A 45 6.54 -9.75 -18.60
C ARG A 45 7.15 -10.57 -17.48
N ARG A 46 8.24 -10.09 -16.88
CA ARG A 46 8.99 -10.77 -15.81
C ARG A 46 8.53 -10.31 -14.44
N VAL A 47 7.44 -10.90 -13.95
CA VAL A 47 6.98 -10.75 -12.57
C VAL A 47 6.20 -12.00 -12.19
N ARG A 48 6.41 -12.49 -10.97
CA ARG A 48 5.66 -13.59 -10.38
C ARG A 48 4.30 -13.07 -9.92
N PRO A 49 3.18 -13.53 -10.50
CA PRO A 49 1.86 -13.15 -10.03
C PRO A 49 1.71 -13.51 -8.55
N LEU A 50 1.33 -12.53 -7.73
CA LEU A 50 1.16 -12.69 -6.29
C LEU A 50 -0.31 -12.47 -5.94
N ALA A 51 -0.93 -13.46 -5.29
CA ALA A 51 -2.28 -13.32 -4.74
C ALA A 51 -2.23 -12.80 -3.29
N ILE A 52 -3.01 -11.77 -3.01
CA ILE A 52 -3.13 -11.12 -1.70
C ILE A 52 -4.60 -11.09 -1.32
N GLY A 53 -4.97 -11.64 -0.16
CA GLY A 53 -6.35 -11.58 0.32
C GLY A 53 -6.79 -12.77 1.18
N ALA A 54 -8.10 -12.86 1.37
CA ALA A 54 -8.72 -13.75 2.34
C ALA A 54 -8.43 -15.23 2.06
N GLY A 55 -8.10 -15.98 3.12
CA GLY A 55 -7.83 -17.42 3.06
C GLY A 55 -6.45 -17.78 2.50
N LEU A 56 -5.62 -16.79 2.17
CA LEU A 56 -4.24 -16.96 1.73
C LEU A 56 -3.26 -16.67 2.87
N ARG A 57 -1.99 -17.03 2.68
CA ARG A 57 -0.94 -16.66 3.67
C ARG A 57 -0.80 -15.15 3.73
N THR A 58 -0.55 -14.60 4.91
CA THR A 58 -0.31 -13.16 5.06
C THR A 58 0.98 -12.78 4.32
N LYS A 59 0.91 -11.69 3.54
CA LYS A 59 2.02 -11.21 2.71
C LYS A 59 2.82 -10.11 3.42
N VAL A 60 4.07 -9.91 3.03
CA VAL A 60 4.95 -8.86 3.57
C VAL A 60 5.50 -7.96 2.47
N ASN A 61 5.32 -6.64 2.60
CA ASN A 61 5.92 -5.63 1.75
C ASN A 61 7.18 -5.03 2.39
N ALA A 62 8.20 -4.76 1.58
CA ALA A 62 9.34 -3.95 1.95
C ALA A 62 9.33 -2.60 1.20
N ASN A 63 9.56 -1.50 1.92
CA ASN A 63 9.72 -0.18 1.31
C ASN A 63 11.21 0.13 1.12
N ILE A 64 11.59 0.52 -0.08
CA ILE A 64 12.91 1.10 -0.35
C ILE A 64 12.74 2.36 -1.19
N GLY A 65 13.84 3.02 -1.52
CA GLY A 65 13.83 4.22 -2.32
C GLY A 65 14.71 5.32 -1.77
N THR A 66 14.90 6.32 -2.61
CA THR A 66 15.83 7.41 -2.40
C THR A 66 15.15 8.64 -1.80
N SER A 67 15.96 9.60 -1.37
CA SER A 67 15.54 10.95 -0.98
C SER A 67 16.36 11.99 -1.72
N ARG A 68 16.05 13.27 -1.51
CA ARG A 68 16.87 14.37 -2.03
C ARG A 68 18.30 14.32 -1.50
N ASP A 69 18.45 13.94 -0.23
CA ASP A 69 19.74 13.94 0.46
C ASP A 69 20.59 12.70 0.17
N HIS A 70 19.95 11.60 -0.24
CA HIS A 70 20.63 10.31 -0.50
C HIS A 70 19.93 9.54 -1.62
N HIS A 71 20.59 9.39 -2.78
CA HIS A 71 20.00 8.82 -4.00
C HIS A 71 20.98 7.93 -4.80
N ASP A 72 21.58 6.94 -4.14
CA ASP A 72 22.51 5.99 -4.76
C ASP A 72 21.78 4.79 -5.40
N LEU A 73 21.90 4.66 -6.73
CA LEU A 73 21.27 3.58 -7.49
C LEU A 73 21.80 2.19 -7.12
N ASP A 74 23.11 2.04 -6.92
CA ASP A 74 23.72 0.75 -6.61
C ASP A 74 23.30 0.28 -5.21
N GLU A 75 23.16 1.22 -4.27
CA GLU A 75 22.63 0.93 -2.94
C GLU A 75 21.17 0.46 -2.99
N GLU A 76 20.31 1.11 -3.77
CA GLU A 76 18.91 0.71 -3.88
C GLU A 76 18.75 -0.65 -4.59
N LEU A 77 19.57 -0.93 -5.61
CA LEU A 77 19.61 -2.25 -6.24
C LEU A 77 20.17 -3.33 -5.28
N TRP A 78 21.07 -2.96 -4.38
CA TRP A 78 21.52 -3.86 -3.31
C TRP A 78 20.41 -4.12 -2.29
N LYS A 79 19.69 -3.08 -1.83
CA LYS A 79 18.54 -3.24 -0.92
C LYS A 79 17.45 -4.10 -1.55
N LEU A 80 17.20 -3.98 -2.85
CA LEU A 80 16.26 -4.83 -3.58
C LEU A 80 16.66 -6.32 -3.49
N LYS A 81 17.95 -6.66 -3.67
CA LYS A 81 18.44 -8.04 -3.47
C LYS A 81 18.29 -8.50 -2.02
N VAL A 82 18.50 -7.60 -1.06
CA VAL A 82 18.26 -7.90 0.36
C VAL A 82 16.79 -8.17 0.63
N CYS A 83 15.87 -7.44 -0.01
CA CYS A 83 14.43 -7.68 0.11
C CYS A 83 14.07 -9.10 -0.36
N GLU A 84 14.56 -9.51 -1.52
CA GLU A 84 14.37 -10.86 -2.05
C GLU A 84 14.96 -11.93 -1.12
N GLY A 85 16.22 -11.74 -0.69
CA GLY A 85 16.93 -12.69 0.17
C GLY A 85 16.34 -12.82 1.58
N ALA A 86 15.69 -11.77 2.10
CA ALA A 86 14.98 -11.79 3.37
C ALA A 86 13.55 -12.34 3.23
N GLY A 87 13.04 -12.49 2.00
CA GLY A 87 11.76 -13.10 1.70
C GLY A 87 10.57 -12.14 1.76
N ALA A 88 10.75 -10.89 1.34
CA ALA A 88 9.63 -9.99 1.04
C ALA A 88 8.80 -10.55 -0.13
N ASP A 89 7.48 -10.33 -0.07
CA ASP A 89 6.54 -10.74 -1.12
C ASP A 89 6.38 -9.67 -2.20
N THR A 90 6.53 -8.41 -1.82
CA THR A 90 6.49 -7.25 -2.71
C THR A 90 7.52 -6.21 -2.25
N ILE A 91 7.80 -5.27 -3.14
CA ILE A 91 8.65 -4.11 -2.85
C ILE A 91 7.88 -2.85 -3.26
N MET A 92 7.94 -1.79 -2.47
CA MET A 92 7.51 -0.47 -2.92
C MET A 92 8.72 0.45 -3.15
N ASP A 93 8.76 1.08 -4.32
CA ASP A 93 9.65 2.19 -4.61
C ASP A 93 9.00 3.49 -4.13
N LEU A 94 9.52 4.03 -3.02
CA LEU A 94 9.06 5.26 -2.39
C LEU A 94 10.02 6.43 -2.62
N SER A 95 10.80 6.37 -3.69
CA SER A 95 11.83 7.36 -4.02
C SER A 95 11.25 8.77 -4.22
N THR A 96 11.92 9.77 -3.64
CA THR A 96 11.54 11.19 -3.74
C THR A 96 12.70 12.11 -4.11
N GLY A 97 13.82 11.57 -4.59
CA GLY A 97 14.95 12.36 -5.08
C GLY A 97 15.86 11.57 -6.03
N GLY A 98 16.62 12.29 -6.85
CA GLY A 98 17.41 11.68 -7.92
C GLY A 98 16.55 11.26 -9.13
N PRO A 99 17.11 10.50 -10.08
CA PRO A 99 16.45 10.15 -11.33
C PRO A 99 15.40 9.04 -11.14
N LEU A 100 14.21 9.42 -10.61
CA LEU A 100 13.16 8.47 -10.21
C LEU A 100 12.78 7.45 -11.30
N ARG A 101 12.66 7.91 -12.55
CA ARG A 101 12.26 7.07 -13.69
C ARG A 101 13.34 6.05 -14.03
N GLU A 102 14.60 6.43 -13.97
CA GLU A 102 15.74 5.53 -14.26
C GLU A 102 15.89 4.49 -13.16
N LEU A 103 15.80 4.92 -11.89
CA LEU A 103 15.84 4.04 -10.73
C LEU A 103 14.72 3.00 -10.79
N ARG A 104 13.47 3.44 -10.97
CA ARG A 104 12.33 2.54 -11.02
C ARG A 104 12.41 1.55 -12.18
N LYS A 105 12.86 1.99 -13.36
CA LYS A 105 13.12 1.10 -14.49
C LYS A 105 14.16 0.04 -14.14
N ALA A 106 15.28 0.44 -13.53
CA ALA A 106 16.32 -0.49 -13.10
C ALA A 106 15.79 -1.51 -12.07
N MET A 107 14.96 -1.07 -11.12
CA MET A 107 14.32 -1.96 -10.14
C MET A 107 13.36 -2.96 -10.80
N LEU A 108 12.50 -2.50 -11.70
CA LEU A 108 11.55 -3.36 -12.44
C LEU A 108 12.26 -4.44 -13.28
N GLU A 109 13.44 -4.14 -13.82
CA GLU A 109 14.28 -5.07 -14.57
C GLU A 109 15.05 -6.05 -13.66
N ALA A 110 15.39 -5.63 -12.44
CA ALA A 110 16.24 -6.38 -11.51
C ALA A 110 15.50 -7.49 -10.73
N THR A 111 14.21 -7.33 -10.44
CA THR A 111 13.41 -8.28 -9.63
C THR A 111 12.25 -8.90 -10.40
N ASP A 112 11.81 -10.08 -9.98
CA ASP A 112 10.53 -10.69 -10.37
C ASP A 112 9.44 -10.54 -9.29
N LEU A 113 9.71 -9.86 -8.17
CA LEU A 113 8.71 -9.48 -7.18
C LEU A 113 7.83 -8.33 -7.70
N PRO A 114 6.53 -8.31 -7.37
CA PRO A 114 5.68 -7.16 -7.64
C PRO A 114 6.24 -5.88 -7.06
N ILE A 115 6.24 -4.81 -7.86
CA ILE A 115 6.67 -3.47 -7.43
C ILE A 115 5.46 -2.56 -7.32
N GLY A 116 5.33 -1.89 -6.19
CA GLY A 116 4.38 -0.80 -5.98
C GLY A 116 5.03 0.57 -5.87
N THR A 117 4.23 1.62 -5.99
CA THR A 117 4.69 3.01 -5.91
C THR A 117 3.63 3.93 -5.30
N VAL A 118 4.00 5.18 -5.05
CA VAL A 118 3.07 6.26 -4.67
C VAL A 118 3.17 7.37 -5.73
N PRO A 119 2.32 7.40 -6.77
CA PRO A 119 2.49 8.29 -7.92
C PRO A 119 2.57 9.79 -7.59
N VAL A 120 1.89 10.24 -6.52
CA VAL A 120 1.96 11.64 -6.08
C VAL A 120 3.38 12.08 -5.72
N TYR A 121 4.27 11.17 -5.31
CA TYR A 121 5.66 11.52 -5.03
C TYR A 121 6.40 11.97 -6.28
N GLN A 122 6.23 11.26 -7.40
CA GLN A 122 6.81 11.66 -8.67
C GLN A 122 6.18 12.96 -9.17
N ALA A 123 4.85 13.08 -9.12
CA ALA A 123 4.16 14.30 -9.56
C ALA A 123 4.69 15.54 -8.82
N VAL A 124 4.90 15.43 -7.51
CA VAL A 124 5.48 16.51 -6.69
C VAL A 124 6.94 16.77 -7.03
N VAL A 125 7.76 15.73 -7.24
CA VAL A 125 9.16 15.92 -7.65
C VAL A 125 9.25 16.62 -9.00
N ASP A 126 8.48 16.17 -10.00
CA ASP A 126 8.43 16.77 -11.33
C ASP A 126 8.03 18.27 -11.24
N VAL A 127 7.02 18.61 -10.42
CA VAL A 127 6.59 20.01 -10.19
C VAL A 127 7.67 20.86 -9.52
N VAL A 128 8.37 20.32 -8.52
CA VAL A 128 9.42 21.07 -7.82
C VAL A 128 10.66 21.25 -8.68
N ASP A 129 11.01 20.28 -9.53
CA ASP A 129 12.12 20.38 -10.46
C ASP A 129 11.86 21.44 -11.56
N GLU A 130 10.59 21.73 -11.87
CA GLU A 130 10.17 22.88 -12.69
C GLU A 130 10.25 24.23 -11.94
N GLY A 131 10.61 24.24 -10.65
CA GLY A 131 10.67 25.43 -9.81
C GLY A 131 9.33 25.91 -9.27
N ARG A 132 8.29 25.06 -9.31
CA ARG A 132 6.94 25.39 -8.84
C ARG A 132 6.69 24.87 -7.41
N PRO A 133 5.91 25.60 -6.59
CA PRO A 133 5.43 25.09 -5.31
C PRO A 133 4.59 23.81 -5.48
N VAL A 134 4.70 22.90 -4.52
CA VAL A 134 3.94 21.64 -4.50
C VAL A 134 2.42 21.84 -4.64
N VAL A 135 1.90 22.90 -4.00
CA VAL A 135 0.47 23.23 -4.00
C VAL A 135 -0.05 23.67 -5.37
N GLU A 136 0.85 24.02 -6.30
CA GLU A 136 0.51 24.36 -7.69
C GLU A 136 0.53 23.15 -8.64
N MET A 137 0.73 21.93 -8.11
CA MET A 137 0.58 20.71 -8.90
C MET A 137 -0.81 20.67 -9.56
N ARG A 138 -0.88 20.35 -10.84
CA ARG A 138 -2.15 20.23 -11.57
C ARG A 138 -2.66 18.80 -11.47
N ALA A 139 -3.98 18.61 -11.52
CA ALA A 139 -4.57 17.28 -11.63
C ALA A 139 -3.96 16.46 -12.78
N GLU A 140 -3.67 17.10 -13.91
CA GLU A 140 -3.04 16.46 -15.06
C GLU A 140 -1.64 15.90 -14.76
N GLU A 141 -0.85 16.58 -13.92
CA GLU A 141 0.50 16.13 -13.55
C GLU A 141 0.42 14.91 -12.63
N LEU A 142 -0.57 14.90 -11.72
CA LEU A 142 -0.84 13.76 -10.87
C LEU A 142 -1.30 12.53 -11.68
N PHE A 143 -2.27 12.69 -12.58
CA PHE A 143 -2.74 11.60 -13.42
C PHE A 143 -1.68 11.10 -14.40
N ARG A 144 -0.85 12.01 -14.95
CA ARG A 144 0.29 11.62 -15.78
C ARG A 144 1.30 10.77 -15.02
N ALA A 145 1.59 11.07 -13.76
CA ALA A 145 2.46 10.24 -12.93
C ALA A 145 1.89 8.82 -12.73
N VAL A 146 0.57 8.70 -12.52
CA VAL A 146 -0.09 7.38 -12.44
C VAL A 146 0.05 6.62 -13.77
N GLU A 147 -0.25 7.29 -14.88
CA GLU A 147 -0.21 6.69 -16.22
C GLU A 147 1.21 6.28 -16.64
N ASP A 148 2.20 7.13 -16.40
CA ASP A 148 3.61 6.85 -16.69
C ASP A 148 4.08 5.59 -15.96
N GLN A 149 3.79 5.50 -14.65
CA GLN A 149 4.18 4.35 -13.83
C GLN A 149 3.45 3.06 -14.26
N ALA A 150 2.17 3.18 -14.61
CA ALA A 150 1.40 2.07 -15.18
C ALA A 150 1.96 1.60 -16.54
N ARG A 151 2.44 2.52 -17.38
CA ARG A 151 3.11 2.22 -18.65
C ARG A 151 4.49 1.58 -18.48
N GLU A 152 5.21 1.96 -17.45
CA GLU A 152 6.53 1.42 -17.10
C GLU A 152 6.45 -0.02 -16.56
N GLY A 153 5.31 -0.41 -15.98
CA GLY A 153 5.04 -1.79 -15.55
C GLY A 153 4.89 -1.96 -14.04
N VAL A 154 4.64 -0.89 -13.28
CA VAL A 154 4.33 -0.97 -11.84
C VAL A 154 3.07 -1.81 -11.62
N ASP A 155 3.11 -2.75 -10.67
CA ASP A 155 2.03 -3.74 -10.47
C ASP A 155 0.88 -3.24 -9.61
N PHE A 156 1.17 -2.32 -8.67
CA PHE A 156 0.16 -1.67 -7.87
C PHE A 156 0.55 -0.24 -7.51
N VAL A 157 -0.43 0.66 -7.36
CA VAL A 157 -0.17 2.05 -7.02
C VAL A 157 -0.96 2.47 -5.80
N THR A 158 -0.29 3.13 -4.86
CA THR A 158 -0.92 3.76 -3.71
C THR A 158 -1.48 5.11 -4.09
N VAL A 159 -2.80 5.23 -4.00
CA VAL A 159 -3.57 6.42 -4.40
C VAL A 159 -4.43 6.87 -3.24
N HIS A 160 -4.19 8.08 -2.76
CA HIS A 160 -4.82 8.63 -1.57
C HIS A 160 -6.16 9.29 -1.91
N CYS A 161 -7.09 8.51 -2.47
CA CYS A 161 -8.38 9.00 -2.95
C CYS A 161 -9.37 9.30 -1.81
N GLY A 162 -9.11 8.82 -0.59
CA GLY A 162 -10.01 8.97 0.56
C GLY A 162 -9.86 10.30 1.31
N ILE A 163 -8.84 11.09 0.98
CA ILE A 163 -8.64 12.42 1.54
C ILE A 163 -9.57 13.38 0.83
N THR A 164 -10.75 13.60 1.42
CA THR A 164 -11.74 14.54 0.90
C THR A 164 -11.72 15.83 1.71
N MET A 165 -12.23 16.93 1.14
CA MET A 165 -12.45 18.18 1.90
C MET A 165 -13.23 17.93 3.19
N SER A 166 -14.28 17.09 3.13
CA SER A 166 -15.09 16.70 4.29
C SER A 166 -14.28 15.95 5.36
N ALA A 167 -13.35 15.09 4.97
CA ALA A 167 -12.49 14.38 5.91
C ALA A 167 -11.47 15.33 6.58
N LEU A 168 -10.92 16.28 5.83
CA LEU A 168 -10.03 17.32 6.36
C LEU A 168 -10.75 18.23 7.36
N ASP A 169 -11.96 18.68 7.03
CA ASP A 169 -12.80 19.48 7.94
C ASP A 169 -13.06 18.78 9.28
N ARG A 170 -13.20 17.45 9.27
CA ARG A 170 -13.40 16.66 10.49
C ARG A 170 -12.14 16.62 11.34
N ILE A 171 -10.97 16.42 10.73
CA ILE A 171 -9.68 16.46 11.42
C ILE A 171 -9.43 17.84 12.01
N ASP A 172 -9.68 18.90 11.25
CA ASP A 172 -9.42 20.28 11.69
C ASP A 172 -10.31 20.67 12.89
N ARG A 173 -11.51 20.10 12.98
CA ARG A 173 -12.41 20.30 14.13
C ARG A 173 -12.10 19.41 15.34
N GLU A 174 -11.63 18.18 15.12
CA GLU A 174 -11.29 17.26 16.20
C GLU A 174 -9.93 17.58 16.83
N GLY A 175 -8.95 17.93 15.99
CA GLY A 175 -7.56 18.09 16.37
C GLY A 175 -6.84 16.75 16.52
N ARG A 176 -5.58 16.72 16.08
CA ARG A 176 -4.68 15.57 16.27
C ARG A 176 -3.40 16.02 16.98
N VAL A 177 -2.77 15.09 17.67
CA VAL A 177 -1.46 15.30 18.29
C VAL A 177 -0.38 15.46 17.21
N LEU A 178 -0.36 14.59 16.19
CA LEU A 178 0.65 14.63 15.13
C LEU A 178 0.11 15.05 13.75
N GLY A 179 -1.18 15.37 13.65
CA GLY A 179 -1.79 15.81 12.39
C GLY A 179 -1.83 14.70 11.33
N VAL A 180 -1.48 15.06 10.09
CA VAL A 180 -1.44 14.14 8.94
C VAL A 180 -0.01 13.65 8.75
N VAL A 181 0.25 12.38 9.08
CA VAL A 181 1.59 11.77 9.01
C VAL A 181 1.85 10.99 7.71
N SER A 182 0.81 10.70 6.93
CA SER A 182 1.01 10.17 5.57
C SER A 182 1.67 11.23 4.72
N ARG A 183 2.83 10.95 4.10
CA ARG A 183 3.47 11.90 3.18
C ARG A 183 2.55 12.22 2.01
N GLY A 184 2.02 11.20 1.32
CA GLY A 184 1.08 11.40 0.22
C GLY A 184 -0.17 12.12 0.67
N GLY A 185 -0.64 11.82 1.90
CA GLY A 185 -1.79 12.51 2.45
C GLY A 185 -1.56 13.95 2.86
N ALA A 186 -0.39 14.29 3.40
CA ALA A 186 -0.03 15.67 3.73
C ALA A 186 0.12 16.52 2.47
N LEU A 187 0.71 15.97 1.40
CA LEU A 187 0.85 16.64 0.11
C LEU A 187 -0.53 17.01 -0.48
N LEU A 188 -1.46 16.04 -0.53
CA LEU A 188 -2.80 16.30 -1.05
C LEU A 188 -3.65 17.15 -0.10
N SER A 189 -3.49 17.01 1.22
CA SER A 189 -4.17 17.89 2.19
C SER A 189 -3.75 19.35 2.01
N GLY A 190 -2.44 19.59 1.81
CA GLY A 190 -1.93 20.92 1.49
C GLY A 190 -2.46 21.46 0.16
N TRP A 191 -2.53 20.60 -0.85
CA TRP A 191 -3.10 20.95 -2.16
C TRP A 191 -4.58 21.34 -2.07
N ILE A 192 -5.40 20.52 -1.41
CA ILE A 192 -6.85 20.74 -1.23
C ILE A 192 -7.10 22.07 -0.51
N ARG A 193 -6.39 22.31 0.60
CA ARG A 193 -6.55 23.56 1.38
C ARG A 193 -6.10 24.80 0.61
N HIS A 194 -5.07 24.68 -0.23
CA HIS A 194 -4.56 25.82 -1.00
C HIS A 194 -5.48 26.18 -2.17
N ASN A 195 -5.99 25.18 -2.88
CA ASN A 195 -6.81 25.38 -4.08
C ASN A 195 -8.30 25.50 -3.74
N GLU A 196 -8.72 25.16 -2.52
CA GLU A 196 -10.13 25.09 -2.10
C GLU A 196 -10.97 24.18 -3.01
N GLU A 197 -10.32 23.14 -3.54
CA GLU A 197 -10.89 22.18 -4.48
C GLU A 197 -10.81 20.75 -3.92
N GLU A 198 -11.75 19.91 -4.34
CA GLU A 198 -11.76 18.51 -3.94
C GLU A 198 -10.56 17.75 -4.53
N ASN A 199 -10.09 16.73 -3.80
CA ASN A 199 -8.99 15.88 -4.21
C ASN A 199 -9.16 15.37 -5.66
N PRO A 200 -8.21 15.63 -6.57
CA PRO A 200 -8.34 15.21 -7.97
C PRO A 200 -8.54 13.71 -8.15
N LEU A 201 -7.91 12.88 -7.30
CA LEU A 201 -8.05 11.43 -7.34
C LEU A 201 -9.43 10.94 -6.88
N TYR A 202 -10.14 11.75 -6.08
CA TYR A 202 -11.51 11.49 -5.66
C TYR A 202 -12.51 12.01 -6.70
N ALA A 203 -12.37 13.28 -7.07
CA ALA A 203 -13.27 13.97 -7.99
C ALA A 203 -13.27 13.36 -9.40
N GLN A 204 -12.12 12.85 -9.85
CA GLN A 204 -11.93 12.23 -11.16
C GLN A 204 -11.63 10.73 -11.03
N TYR A 205 -12.26 10.04 -10.07
CA TYR A 205 -11.99 8.62 -9.81
C TYR A 205 -12.20 7.72 -11.05
N ASP A 206 -13.17 8.02 -11.91
CA ASP A 206 -13.41 7.21 -13.12
C ASP A 206 -12.21 7.24 -14.08
N ARG A 207 -11.53 8.40 -14.21
CA ARG A 207 -10.27 8.53 -14.96
C ARG A 207 -9.17 7.64 -14.36
N LEU A 208 -9.12 7.53 -13.04
CA LEU A 208 -8.16 6.64 -12.36
C LEU A 208 -8.47 5.17 -12.67
N LEU A 209 -9.75 4.79 -12.68
CA LEU A 209 -10.20 3.44 -13.00
C LEU A 209 -9.88 3.07 -14.45
N GLU A 210 -10.03 4.00 -15.39
CA GLU A 210 -9.64 3.81 -16.80
C GLU A 210 -8.16 3.45 -16.94
N ILE A 211 -7.27 4.22 -16.30
CA ILE A 211 -5.82 3.97 -16.32
C ILE A 211 -5.50 2.61 -15.69
N ALA A 212 -6.06 2.33 -14.51
CA ALA A 212 -5.82 1.08 -13.80
C ALA A 212 -6.28 -0.14 -14.62
N ARG A 213 -7.45 -0.02 -15.28
CA ARG A 213 -8.00 -1.08 -16.13
C ARG A 213 -7.19 -1.29 -17.39
N GLU A 214 -6.73 -0.22 -18.04
CA GLU A 214 -5.91 -0.33 -19.25
C GLU A 214 -4.61 -1.11 -18.97
N HIS A 215 -4.00 -0.91 -17.82
CA HIS A 215 -2.69 -1.49 -17.50
C HIS A 215 -2.76 -2.72 -16.58
N GLU A 216 -3.95 -3.10 -16.13
CA GLU A 216 -4.18 -4.15 -15.12
C GLU A 216 -3.41 -3.90 -13.81
N VAL A 217 -3.29 -2.62 -13.43
CA VAL A 217 -2.66 -2.20 -12.18
C VAL A 217 -3.64 -2.35 -11.03
N VAL A 218 -3.20 -2.91 -9.92
CA VAL A 218 -4.00 -2.97 -8.68
C VAL A 218 -3.97 -1.60 -8.01
N LEU A 219 -5.12 -1.05 -7.63
CA LEU A 219 -5.17 0.16 -6.82
C LEU A 219 -5.02 -0.22 -5.34
N SER A 220 -3.98 0.30 -4.69
CA SER A 220 -3.86 0.32 -3.24
C SER A 220 -4.47 1.64 -2.76
N LEU A 221 -5.68 1.60 -2.22
CA LEU A 221 -6.37 2.81 -1.78
C LEU A 221 -5.74 3.27 -0.45
N GLY A 222 -4.95 4.34 -0.53
CA GLY A 222 -4.05 4.79 0.53
C GLY A 222 -4.75 5.37 1.75
N ASP A 223 -4.14 5.20 2.92
CA ASP A 223 -4.60 5.67 4.22
C ASP A 223 -3.98 7.04 4.57
N GLY A 224 -4.35 8.05 3.78
CA GLY A 224 -3.86 9.41 3.90
C GLY A 224 -4.03 10.04 5.27
N LEU A 225 -5.07 9.64 6.00
CA LEU A 225 -5.43 10.11 7.32
C LEU A 225 -5.17 9.04 8.38
N ARG A 226 -4.22 8.12 8.17
CA ARG A 226 -3.82 7.19 9.24
C ARG A 226 -3.30 7.92 10.50
N PRO A 227 -3.43 7.30 11.69
CA PRO A 227 -2.87 7.84 12.93
C PRO A 227 -1.35 7.69 12.97
N GLY A 228 -0.67 8.75 13.43
CA GLY A 228 0.78 8.78 13.65
C GLY A 228 1.22 8.56 15.09
N CYS A 229 0.29 8.53 16.03
CA CYS A 229 0.53 8.14 17.41
C CYS A 229 -0.71 7.44 17.98
N GLY A 230 -0.55 6.74 19.09
CA GLY A 230 -1.65 6.01 19.72
C GLY A 230 -2.82 6.89 20.18
N ALA A 231 -2.58 8.19 20.43
CA ALA A 231 -3.63 9.14 20.81
C ALA A 231 -4.55 9.54 19.65
N ASP A 232 -4.06 9.48 18.42
CA ASP A 232 -4.82 9.81 17.21
C ASP A 232 -5.53 8.57 16.62
N ALA A 233 -5.35 7.39 17.23
CA ALA A 233 -5.87 6.13 16.72
C ALA A 233 -7.39 6.03 16.80
N THR A 234 -8.00 5.53 15.73
CA THR A 234 -9.45 5.32 15.59
C THR A 234 -10.25 6.63 15.69
N ASP A 235 -9.66 7.74 15.26
CA ASP A 235 -10.31 9.06 15.26
C ASP A 235 -11.28 9.25 14.08
N ARG A 236 -11.96 10.40 14.01
CA ARG A 236 -12.95 10.66 12.97
C ARG A 236 -12.30 10.81 11.61
N GLY A 237 -11.08 11.34 11.54
CA GLY A 237 -10.32 11.47 10.29
C GLY A 237 -10.08 10.13 9.63
N GLN A 238 -9.49 9.20 10.39
CA GLN A 238 -9.18 7.85 9.95
C GLN A 238 -10.45 7.09 9.53
N LEU A 239 -11.50 7.13 10.37
CA LEU A 239 -12.73 6.39 10.08
C LEU A 239 -13.51 6.99 8.90
N SER A 240 -13.49 8.31 8.72
CA SER A 240 -14.15 8.96 7.58
C SER A 240 -13.47 8.58 6.27
N GLU A 241 -12.13 8.58 6.26
CA GLU A 241 -11.38 8.09 5.10
C GLU A 241 -11.72 6.63 4.79
N LEU A 242 -11.70 5.75 5.80
CA LEU A 242 -12.00 4.32 5.61
C LEU A 242 -13.39 4.08 5.00
N VAL A 243 -14.41 4.84 5.41
CA VAL A 243 -15.75 4.77 4.81
C VAL A 243 -15.70 5.14 3.33
N THR A 244 -15.05 6.25 2.99
CA THR A 244 -14.86 6.67 1.59
C THR A 244 -14.10 5.62 0.78
N LEU A 245 -13.05 5.01 1.35
CA LEU A 245 -12.30 3.95 0.66
C LEU A 245 -13.17 2.72 0.37
N GLY A 246 -14.11 2.38 1.25
CA GLY A 246 -15.07 1.30 1.02
C GLY A 246 -16.02 1.57 -0.15
N GLU A 247 -16.50 2.81 -0.29
CA GLU A 247 -17.32 3.24 -1.42
C GLU A 247 -16.54 3.21 -2.75
N LEU A 248 -15.32 3.74 -2.74
CA LEU A 248 -14.44 3.73 -3.90
C LEU A 248 -14.04 2.32 -4.32
N ALA A 249 -13.80 1.42 -3.36
CA ALA A 249 -13.53 0.02 -3.63
C ALA A 249 -14.70 -0.70 -4.33
N ALA A 250 -15.94 -0.39 -3.95
CA ALA A 250 -17.12 -0.91 -4.62
C ALA A 250 -17.21 -0.41 -6.07
N ARG A 251 -16.97 0.90 -6.31
CA ARG A 251 -16.92 1.47 -7.66
C ARG A 251 -15.84 0.85 -8.52
N ALA A 252 -14.63 0.68 -7.98
CA ALA A 252 -13.52 0.06 -8.71
C ALA A 252 -13.84 -1.39 -9.08
N ARG A 253 -14.44 -2.14 -8.14
CA ARG A 253 -14.94 -3.49 -8.37
C ARG A 253 -15.94 -3.49 -9.53
N GLU A 254 -16.95 -2.63 -9.53
CA GLU A 254 -17.91 -2.54 -10.65
C GLU A 254 -17.21 -2.27 -11.99
N ALA A 255 -16.17 -1.42 -11.99
CA ALA A 255 -15.36 -1.12 -13.17
C ALA A 255 -14.34 -2.22 -13.57
N GLY A 256 -14.30 -3.36 -12.88
CA GLY A 256 -13.37 -4.47 -13.18
C GLY A 256 -11.92 -4.22 -12.74
N VAL A 257 -11.71 -3.23 -11.86
CA VAL A 257 -10.40 -2.86 -11.31
C VAL A 257 -10.20 -3.55 -9.96
N GLN A 258 -9.01 -4.15 -9.80
CA GLN A 258 -8.60 -4.80 -8.57
C GLN A 258 -8.20 -3.77 -7.52
N VAL A 259 -8.64 -3.95 -6.27
CA VAL A 259 -8.36 -3.02 -5.18
C VAL A 259 -7.96 -3.72 -3.90
N MET A 260 -7.00 -3.13 -3.20
CA MET A 260 -6.74 -3.38 -1.78
C MET A 260 -6.82 -2.06 -1.02
N ILE A 261 -7.06 -2.13 0.28
CA ILE A 261 -7.22 -0.96 1.15
C ILE A 261 -5.99 -0.85 2.04
N GLU A 262 -5.43 0.34 2.18
CA GLU A 262 -4.38 0.60 3.17
C GLU A 262 -4.99 0.96 4.53
N GLY A 263 -4.26 0.65 5.59
CA GLY A 263 -4.72 0.77 6.96
C GLY A 263 -3.62 1.14 7.94
N PRO A 264 -4.03 1.46 9.18
CA PRO A 264 -3.33 2.39 10.04
C PRO A 264 -1.91 2.00 10.44
N GLY A 265 -1.18 3.06 10.84
CA GLY A 265 0.18 3.01 11.39
C GLY A 265 0.20 2.80 12.91
N HIS A 266 -0.12 3.81 13.70
CA HIS A 266 -0.01 3.73 15.17
C HIS A 266 -1.36 3.43 15.80
N VAL A 267 -1.52 2.25 16.41
CA VAL A 267 -2.78 1.79 17.00
C VAL A 267 -2.50 1.03 18.29
N PRO A 268 -2.99 1.51 19.45
CA PRO A 268 -2.87 0.77 20.71
C PRO A 268 -3.42 -0.64 20.58
N LEU A 269 -2.75 -1.63 21.18
CA LEU A 269 -3.02 -3.05 20.97
C LEU A 269 -4.51 -3.43 21.14
N ASN A 270 -5.20 -2.81 22.10
CA ASN A 270 -6.62 -3.06 22.39
C ASN A 270 -7.58 -2.56 21.29
N GLN A 271 -7.11 -1.78 20.32
CA GLN A 271 -7.91 -1.25 19.21
C GLN A 271 -7.60 -1.93 17.86
N VAL A 272 -6.52 -2.72 17.77
CA VAL A 272 -6.06 -3.33 16.51
C VAL A 272 -7.15 -4.20 15.89
N VAL A 273 -7.72 -5.14 16.65
CA VAL A 273 -8.77 -6.05 16.15
C VAL A 273 -9.99 -5.28 15.64
N ALA A 274 -10.41 -4.24 16.36
CA ALA A 274 -11.56 -3.42 15.96
C ALA A 274 -11.32 -2.73 14.61
N ASN A 275 -10.11 -2.21 14.36
CA ASN A 275 -9.74 -1.60 13.09
C ASN A 275 -9.81 -2.59 11.92
N ILE A 276 -9.33 -3.83 12.11
CA ILE A 276 -9.43 -4.87 11.08
C ILE A 276 -10.89 -5.21 10.79
N GLN A 277 -11.71 -5.41 11.83
CA GLN A 277 -13.12 -5.74 11.67
C GLN A 277 -13.91 -4.62 10.99
N LEU A 278 -13.61 -3.35 11.32
CA LEU A 278 -14.21 -2.19 10.67
C LEU A 278 -13.91 -2.17 9.17
N GLN A 279 -12.65 -2.36 8.77
CA GLN A 279 -12.30 -2.40 7.35
C GLN A 279 -13.00 -3.57 6.64
N LYS A 280 -12.96 -4.77 7.21
CA LYS A 280 -13.58 -5.95 6.58
C LYS A 280 -15.06 -5.76 6.35
N ARG A 281 -15.74 -5.05 7.27
CA ARG A 281 -17.16 -4.73 7.15
C ARG A 281 -17.44 -3.61 6.15
N LEU A 282 -16.73 -2.48 6.24
CA LEU A 282 -16.99 -1.29 5.43
C LEU A 282 -16.52 -1.44 3.98
N CYS A 283 -15.45 -2.19 3.75
CA CYS A 283 -14.82 -2.37 2.45
C CYS A 283 -15.14 -3.73 1.81
N ASN A 284 -16.22 -4.40 2.22
CA ASN A 284 -16.71 -5.65 1.64
C ASN A 284 -15.62 -6.74 1.50
N ASN A 285 -14.87 -6.95 2.58
CA ASN A 285 -13.74 -7.89 2.67
C ASN A 285 -12.63 -7.69 1.63
N ALA A 286 -12.47 -6.50 1.04
CA ALA A 286 -11.30 -6.19 0.24
C ALA A 286 -9.99 -6.49 1.01
N PRO A 287 -8.92 -6.94 0.33
CA PRO A 287 -7.64 -7.18 0.98
C PRO A 287 -7.18 -5.95 1.77
N PHE A 288 -6.67 -6.18 2.99
CA PHE A 288 -6.26 -5.12 3.89
C PHE A 288 -4.74 -5.11 4.08
N TYR A 289 -4.14 -3.97 3.77
CA TYR A 289 -2.71 -3.71 3.78
C TYR A 289 -2.36 -2.73 4.90
N VAL A 290 -1.71 -3.19 5.97
CA VAL A 290 -1.49 -2.37 7.18
C VAL A 290 -0.02 -2.07 7.40
N LEU A 291 0.30 -0.85 7.87
CA LEU A 291 1.67 -0.44 8.23
C LEU A 291 1.97 -0.78 9.69
N GLY A 292 2.48 -1.97 9.96
CA GLY A 292 2.58 -2.51 11.32
C GLY A 292 1.27 -3.19 11.74
N PRO A 293 0.45 -2.63 12.65
CA PRO A 293 0.58 -1.31 13.30
C PRO A 293 1.53 -1.27 14.50
N LEU A 294 2.12 -0.10 14.78
CA LEU A 294 2.88 0.17 16.00
C LEU A 294 1.93 0.28 17.19
N VAL A 295 2.16 -0.53 18.22
CA VAL A 295 1.27 -0.60 19.40
C VAL A 295 1.67 0.31 20.56
N THR A 296 2.81 1.00 20.43
CA THR A 296 3.34 1.95 21.40
C THR A 296 4.34 2.89 20.73
N ASP A 297 4.40 4.13 21.21
CA ASP A 297 5.18 5.23 20.58
C ASP A 297 6.50 5.51 21.33
N VAL A 298 6.84 4.70 22.34
CA VAL A 298 7.92 5.02 23.30
C VAL A 298 9.27 4.37 22.99
N ALA A 299 9.39 3.68 21.84
CA ALA A 299 10.56 2.85 21.53
C ALA A 299 11.17 3.10 20.14
N PRO A 300 11.45 4.37 19.74
CA PRO A 300 12.11 4.65 18.47
C PRO A 300 13.47 3.91 18.42
N GLY A 301 13.80 3.33 17.26
CA GLY A 301 14.93 2.40 17.12
C GLY A 301 14.51 0.92 17.23
N TYR A 302 13.34 0.65 17.79
CA TYR A 302 12.79 -0.69 17.99
C TYR A 302 11.39 -0.85 17.39
N ASP A 303 11.02 0.04 16.47
CA ASP A 303 9.67 0.08 15.91
C ASP A 303 9.33 -1.15 15.06
N HIS A 304 10.33 -1.83 14.49
CA HIS A 304 10.17 -3.17 13.90
C HIS A 304 9.60 -4.20 14.91
N ILE A 305 9.87 -4.05 16.21
CA ILE A 305 9.32 -4.92 17.27
C ILE A 305 7.91 -4.46 17.66
N THR A 306 7.72 -3.15 17.90
CA THR A 306 6.42 -2.58 18.29
C THR A 306 5.37 -2.85 17.22
N SER A 307 5.76 -2.71 15.96
CA SER A 307 4.92 -3.02 14.79
C SER A 307 4.70 -4.51 14.58
N ALA A 308 5.68 -5.38 14.83
CA ALA A 308 5.49 -6.83 14.67
C ALA A 308 4.44 -7.37 15.65
N ILE A 309 4.36 -6.82 16.86
CA ILE A 309 3.32 -7.17 17.84
C ILE A 309 1.93 -6.82 17.29
N GLY A 310 1.75 -5.58 16.82
CA GLY A 310 0.47 -5.16 16.24
C GLY A 310 0.15 -5.89 14.94
N GLY A 311 1.14 -6.10 14.07
CA GLY A 311 1.01 -6.79 12.80
C GLY A 311 0.61 -8.25 12.96
N ALA A 312 1.12 -8.96 13.97
CA ALA A 312 0.69 -10.33 14.27
C ALA A 312 -0.80 -10.35 14.69
N VAL A 313 -1.23 -9.42 15.54
CA VAL A 313 -2.64 -9.31 15.96
C VAL A 313 -3.54 -8.89 14.82
N ALA A 314 -3.10 -7.92 14.00
CA ALA A 314 -3.82 -7.45 12.83
C ALA A 314 -4.02 -8.57 11.81
N ALA A 315 -2.95 -9.28 11.45
CA ALA A 315 -3.02 -10.38 10.50
C ALA A 315 -3.84 -11.55 11.03
N ALA A 316 -3.75 -11.88 12.32
CA ALA A 316 -4.58 -12.91 12.94
C ALA A 316 -6.07 -12.53 12.93
N ALA A 317 -6.39 -11.23 13.01
CA ALA A 317 -7.74 -10.71 12.91
C ALA A 317 -8.26 -10.57 11.46
N GLY A 318 -7.39 -10.77 10.46
CA GLY A 318 -7.77 -10.77 9.04
C GLY A 318 -7.05 -9.77 8.14
N ALA A 319 -6.00 -9.08 8.60
CA ALA A 319 -5.13 -8.34 7.68
C ALA A 319 -4.37 -9.32 6.76
N ASP A 320 -4.35 -9.01 5.47
CA ASP A 320 -3.84 -9.93 4.44
C ASP A 320 -2.40 -9.60 4.05
N PHE A 321 -1.97 -8.39 4.34
CA PHE A 321 -0.72 -7.83 3.86
C PHE A 321 -0.14 -6.87 4.90
N LEU A 322 1.11 -7.09 5.28
CA LEU A 322 1.82 -6.27 6.26
C LEU A 322 2.89 -5.45 5.54
N CYS A 323 2.83 -4.13 5.66
CA CYS A 323 3.99 -3.30 5.38
C CYS A 323 4.92 -3.41 6.57
N TYR A 324 6.17 -3.76 6.30
CA TYR A 324 7.16 -3.85 7.36
C TYR A 324 7.40 -2.49 8.03
N VAL A 325 8.08 -2.51 9.17
CA VAL A 325 8.65 -1.31 9.78
C VAL A 325 10.08 -1.66 10.13
N THR A 326 11.00 -0.73 9.89
CA THR A 326 12.43 -0.98 10.14
C THR A 326 12.84 -0.45 11.51
N PRO A 327 14.00 -0.87 12.06
CA PRO A 327 14.61 -0.18 13.21
C PRO A 327 14.86 1.32 12.97
N ALA A 328 14.96 1.76 11.72
CA ALA A 328 15.23 3.15 11.35
C ALA A 328 13.97 4.04 11.30
N GLU A 329 12.77 3.46 11.47
CA GLU A 329 11.51 4.22 11.49
C GLU A 329 11.60 5.37 12.50
N HIS A 330 11.03 6.52 12.14
CA HIS A 330 11.09 7.78 12.91
C HIS A 330 12.47 8.39 13.13
N LEU A 331 13.55 7.78 12.61
CA LEU A 331 14.93 8.21 12.89
C LEU A 331 15.70 8.63 11.63
N ARG A 332 15.64 7.83 10.56
CA ARG A 332 16.47 8.02 9.36
C ARG A 332 16.00 7.15 8.19
N LEU A 333 16.64 7.29 7.03
CA LEU A 333 16.52 6.32 5.95
C LEU A 333 17.13 4.97 6.36
N PRO A 334 16.47 3.83 6.05
CA PRO A 334 16.95 2.52 6.45
C PRO A 334 18.17 2.10 5.63
N SER A 335 19.16 1.55 6.33
CA SER A 335 20.26 0.82 5.70
C SER A 335 19.79 -0.56 5.21
N ALA A 336 20.61 -1.25 4.41
CA ALA A 336 20.32 -2.63 4.00
C ALA A 336 20.13 -3.60 5.20
N ALA A 337 20.82 -3.36 6.32
CA ALA A 337 20.64 -4.15 7.54
C ALA A 337 19.28 -3.87 8.20
N ASP A 338 18.89 -2.60 8.27
CA ASP A 338 17.58 -2.18 8.80
C ASP A 338 16.44 -2.77 7.95
N VAL A 339 16.59 -2.76 6.62
CA VAL A 339 15.64 -3.40 5.68
C VAL A 339 15.50 -4.89 5.98
N ARG A 340 16.63 -5.61 6.09
CA ARG A 340 16.60 -7.05 6.39
C ARG A 340 15.87 -7.33 7.71
N GLU A 341 16.19 -6.57 8.76
CA GLU A 341 15.60 -6.77 10.09
C GLU A 341 14.09 -6.53 10.10
N GLY A 342 13.63 -5.46 9.45
CA GLY A 342 12.21 -5.17 9.31
C GLY A 342 11.44 -6.29 8.59
N ILE A 343 12.02 -6.86 7.53
CA ILE A 343 11.37 -7.94 6.76
C ILE A 343 11.27 -9.21 7.61
N ILE A 344 12.33 -9.55 8.34
CA ILE A 344 12.33 -10.73 9.22
C ILE A 344 11.28 -10.57 10.32
N ALA A 345 11.21 -9.41 10.97
CA ALA A 345 10.21 -9.13 11.99
C ALA A 345 8.77 -9.25 11.45
N ALA A 346 8.48 -8.63 10.30
CA ALA A 346 7.16 -8.70 9.66
C ALA A 346 6.81 -10.12 9.19
N ARG A 347 7.77 -10.89 8.69
CA ARG A 347 7.55 -12.30 8.31
C ARG A 347 7.23 -13.18 9.51
N ILE A 348 7.92 -12.97 10.64
CA ILE A 348 7.63 -13.69 11.87
C ILE A 348 6.21 -13.38 12.32
N ALA A 349 5.81 -12.10 12.29
CA ALA A 349 4.45 -11.68 12.62
C ALA A 349 3.39 -12.29 11.68
N ALA A 350 3.63 -12.25 10.36
CA ALA A 350 2.76 -12.83 9.34
C ALA A 350 2.59 -14.34 9.55
N HIS A 351 3.69 -15.07 9.78
CA HIS A 351 3.64 -16.51 9.98
C HIS A 351 2.96 -16.90 11.30
N ALA A 352 3.21 -16.16 12.39
CA ALA A 352 2.51 -16.36 13.65
C ALA A 352 1.00 -16.17 13.49
N ALA A 353 0.59 -15.17 12.71
CA ALA A 353 -0.81 -14.96 12.35
C ALA A 353 -1.38 -16.09 11.46
N ASP A 354 -0.61 -16.60 10.51
CA ASP A 354 -1.03 -17.75 9.68
C ASP A 354 -1.29 -19.01 10.51
N ILE A 355 -0.46 -19.27 11.54
CA ILE A 355 -0.69 -20.33 12.53
C ILE A 355 -1.98 -20.05 13.31
N ALA A 356 -2.17 -18.82 13.79
CA ALA A 356 -3.38 -18.44 14.53
C ALA A 356 -4.67 -18.57 13.69
N LYS A 357 -4.59 -18.29 12.38
CA LYS A 357 -5.68 -18.50 11.41
C LYS A 357 -5.91 -19.98 11.07
N GLY A 358 -5.02 -20.89 11.49
CA GLY A 358 -5.10 -22.31 11.19
C GLY A 358 -4.85 -22.63 9.71
N LEU A 359 -4.00 -21.86 9.01
CA LEU A 359 -3.72 -22.11 7.61
C LEU A 359 -3.00 -23.46 7.41
N PRO A 360 -3.39 -24.27 6.39
CA PRO A 360 -2.75 -25.55 6.12
C PRO A 360 -1.23 -25.42 5.89
N GLY A 361 -0.44 -26.19 6.65
CA GLY A 361 1.02 -26.22 6.54
C GLY A 361 1.76 -25.07 7.20
N ALA A 362 1.07 -24.25 8.01
CA ALA A 362 1.71 -23.20 8.81
C ALA A 362 2.36 -23.72 10.11
N ALA A 363 1.84 -24.79 10.72
CA ALA A 363 2.32 -25.35 12.00
C ALA A 363 3.11 -26.65 11.83
#